data_AF-A0A7C1BQ45-F1
#
_entry.id   AF-A0A7C1BQ45-F1
#
_cell.length_a   1.000
_cell.length_b   1.000
_cell.length_c   1.000
_cell.angle_alpha   90.00
_cell.angle_beta   90.00
_cell.angle_gamma   90.00
#
_symmetry.space_group_name_H-M   'P 1'
#
loop_
_entity.id
_entity.type
_entity.pdbx_description
1 polymer ?
#
loop_
_entity_poly.entity_id
_entity_poly.type
_entity_poly.pdbx_seq_one_letter_code
_entity_poly.pdbx_strand_id
1 'polypeptide(L)'
;MKNPGKKTGAVLVIGGGIGGIQASLDLAESGFKVYLLEKSPAIGGTMAMLDKTFPTNDCSMCILAPKLVECGRHPNIEVITCGELLAVEGEAGKFRVKIRKQPRYVDTQKCTGCGECAEVCPVEVSSEFDQGLANRKAIFRPFPQAFPNVFTIDKKERPPCVLACPAGTNVQGYVALIAQRKYQEALALIRETIPLPGVIGRICPHPCEAQCRRGFLDEPVSIRALKRFVADFVEEEPPLPEIELREERVAIVGSGPAG
;
A
#
# COMPACT_ATOMS: atom_id res chain seq x y z
N MET A 1 5.96 13.85 44.25
CA MET A 1 4.60 14.30 44.60
C MET A 1 3.63 13.88 43.48
N LYS A 2 2.74 12.91 43.75
CA LYS A 2 1.62 12.59 42.85
C LYS A 2 0.56 13.67 43.04
N ASN A 3 0.23 14.41 41.98
CA ASN A 3 -0.78 15.47 42.01
C ASN A 3 -2.17 14.81 42.18
N PRO A 4 -2.92 15.06 43.27
CA PRO A 4 -4.14 14.30 43.61
C PRO A 4 -5.33 14.53 42.66
N GLY A 5 -5.19 15.41 41.65
CA GLY A 5 -6.17 15.62 40.58
C GLY A 5 -5.76 15.11 39.20
N LYS A 6 -4.56 14.51 39.04
CA LYS A 6 -4.13 13.98 37.73
C LYS A 6 -4.73 12.58 37.56
N LYS A 7 -5.84 12.48 36.82
CA LYS A 7 -6.41 11.17 36.44
C LYS A 7 -5.29 10.35 35.79
N THR A 8 -5.01 9.18 36.34
CA THR A 8 -3.98 8.27 35.83
C THR A 8 -4.68 7.08 35.22
N GLY A 9 -4.59 6.95 33.91
CA GLY A 9 -5.24 5.88 33.17
C GLY A 9 -5.09 6.07 31.67
N ALA A 10 -4.96 4.95 30.95
CA ALA A 10 -5.02 4.90 29.52
C ALA A 10 -6.30 4.16 29.09
N VAL A 11 -6.95 4.64 28.04
CA VAL A 11 -8.13 4.02 27.44
C VAL A 11 -7.81 3.63 26.01
N LEU A 12 -8.21 2.42 25.60
CA LEU A 12 -8.17 1.98 24.21
C LEU A 12 -9.59 2.06 23.64
N VAL A 13 -9.77 2.85 22.60
CA VAL A 13 -11.01 2.93 21.82
C VAL A 13 -10.80 2.15 20.53
N ILE A 14 -11.72 1.24 20.20
CA ILE A 14 -11.63 0.37 19.03
C ILE A 14 -12.66 0.83 18.00
N GLY A 15 -12.18 1.23 16.83
CA GLY A 15 -12.98 1.76 15.72
C GLY A 15 -12.99 3.29 15.69
N GLY A 16 -12.46 3.85 14.61
CA GLY A 16 -12.39 5.29 14.34
C GLY A 16 -13.57 5.85 13.57
N GLY A 17 -14.78 5.31 13.75
CA GLY A 17 -16.01 5.95 13.28
C GLY A 17 -16.41 7.14 14.16
N ILE A 18 -17.49 7.84 13.82
CA ILE A 18 -17.97 9.03 14.56
C ILE A 18 -18.11 8.78 16.07
N GLY A 19 -18.64 7.62 16.48
CA GLY A 19 -18.80 7.27 17.89
C GLY A 19 -17.46 7.07 18.61
N GLY A 20 -16.51 6.39 17.98
CA GLY A 20 -15.17 6.19 18.57
C GLY A 20 -14.33 7.45 18.60
N ILE A 21 -14.46 8.31 17.58
CA ILE A 21 -13.85 9.64 17.55
C ILE A 21 -14.38 10.49 18.71
N GLN A 22 -15.72 10.58 18.87
CA GLN A 22 -16.31 11.36 19.95
C GLN A 22 -15.91 10.83 21.33
N ALA A 23 -16.01 9.52 21.55
CA ALA A 23 -15.60 8.90 22.80
C ALA A 23 -14.12 9.19 23.11
N SER A 24 -13.26 9.19 22.10
CA SER A 24 -11.84 9.50 22.26
C SER A 24 -11.62 10.96 22.66
N LEU A 25 -12.34 11.90 22.05
CA LEU A 25 -12.28 13.32 22.39
C LEU A 25 -12.75 13.56 23.83
N ASP A 26 -13.93 13.08 24.20
CA ASP A 26 -14.51 13.28 25.54
C ASP A 26 -13.60 12.72 26.65
N LEU A 27 -13.01 11.55 26.42
CA LEU A 27 -12.06 10.91 27.36
C LEU A 27 -10.75 11.69 27.45
N ALA A 28 -10.26 12.21 26.32
CA ALA A 28 -9.01 12.95 26.25
C ALA A 28 -9.11 14.33 26.89
N GLU A 29 -10.24 15.03 26.71
CA GLU A 29 -10.60 16.28 27.40
C GLU A 29 -10.81 16.04 28.89
N SER A 30 -11.37 14.89 29.25
CA SER A 30 -11.48 14.45 30.65
C SER A 30 -10.13 14.17 31.32
N GLY A 31 -9.02 14.20 30.58
CA GLY A 31 -7.65 14.07 31.08
C GLY A 31 -7.06 12.67 30.99
N PHE A 32 -7.69 11.72 30.29
CA PHE A 32 -7.14 10.38 30.08
C PHE A 32 -6.25 10.33 28.83
N LYS A 33 -5.23 9.47 28.85
CA LYS A 33 -4.50 9.10 27.62
C LYS A 33 -5.38 8.15 26.81
N VAL A 34 -5.62 8.42 25.54
CA VAL A 34 -6.46 7.59 24.68
C VAL A 34 -5.62 7.04 23.53
N TYR A 35 -5.77 5.75 23.28
CA TYR A 35 -5.30 5.07 22.08
C TYR A 35 -6.52 4.81 21.21
N LEU A 36 -6.58 5.38 20.01
CA LEU A 36 -7.67 5.15 19.05
C LEU A 36 -7.19 4.17 17.99
N LEU A 37 -7.68 2.92 18.04
CA LEU A 37 -7.31 1.86 17.11
C LEU A 37 -8.29 1.80 15.95
N GLU A 38 -7.78 1.96 14.72
CA GLU A 38 -8.56 1.88 13.49
C GLU A 38 -7.94 0.85 12.53
N LYS A 39 -8.80 -0.04 12.02
CA LYS A 39 -8.42 -1.10 11.08
C LYS A 39 -8.02 -0.53 9.73
N SER A 40 -8.76 0.47 9.26
CA SER A 40 -8.56 1.12 7.97
C SER A 40 -7.33 2.04 7.98
N PRO A 41 -6.85 2.50 6.81
CA PRO A 41 -5.76 3.46 6.74
C PRO A 41 -6.10 4.86 7.28
N ALA A 42 -7.39 5.15 7.52
CA ALA A 42 -7.86 6.43 8.01
C ALA A 42 -9.08 6.25 8.91
N ILE A 43 -9.25 7.19 9.85
CA ILE A 43 -10.45 7.32 10.68
C ILE A 43 -11.56 8.06 9.90
N GLY A 44 -12.81 7.88 10.32
CA GLY A 44 -14.02 8.46 9.73
C GLY A 44 -15.18 7.48 9.67
N GLY A 45 -14.88 6.20 9.41
CA GLY A 45 -15.86 5.12 9.32
C GLY A 45 -16.93 5.37 8.25
N THR A 46 -18.12 4.80 8.43
CA THR A 46 -19.22 4.90 7.46
C THR A 46 -19.69 6.32 7.20
N MET A 47 -19.63 7.19 8.19
CA MET A 47 -20.07 8.58 8.04
C MET A 47 -19.28 9.32 6.97
N ALA A 48 -17.99 8.98 6.77
CA ALA A 48 -17.17 9.57 5.72
C ALA A 48 -17.64 9.19 4.30
N MET A 49 -18.37 8.08 4.14
CA MET A 49 -18.91 7.61 2.86
C MET A 49 -20.26 8.25 2.50
N LEU A 50 -20.93 8.91 3.45
CA LEU A 50 -22.22 9.55 3.21
C LEU A 50 -22.02 10.92 2.58
N ASP A 51 -22.92 11.37 1.72
CA ASP A 51 -22.93 12.77 1.26
C ASP A 51 -23.60 13.67 2.33
N LYS A 52 -24.82 13.32 2.73
CA LYS A 52 -25.64 14.07 3.69
C LYS A 52 -26.05 13.25 4.91
N THR A 53 -26.40 13.93 6.00
CA THR A 53 -26.93 13.32 7.22
C THR A 53 -28.32 13.83 7.53
N PHE A 54 -29.28 12.91 7.70
CA PHE A 54 -30.62 13.25 8.20
C PHE A 54 -30.56 13.63 9.69
N PRO A 55 -31.51 14.44 10.22
CA PRO A 55 -32.62 15.10 9.52
C PRO A 55 -32.27 16.46 8.91
N THR A 56 -31.10 17.02 9.24
CA THR A 56 -30.72 18.39 8.84
C THR A 56 -30.28 18.49 7.38
N ASN A 57 -29.95 17.37 6.74
CA ASN A 57 -29.35 17.31 5.40
C ASN A 57 -28.04 18.12 5.28
N ASP A 58 -27.30 18.22 6.38
CA ASP A 58 -25.94 18.75 6.37
C ASP A 58 -25.00 17.81 5.62
N CYS A 59 -23.93 18.38 5.05
CA CYS A 59 -22.83 17.58 4.52
C CYS A 59 -22.17 16.79 5.66
N SER A 60 -22.06 15.47 5.50
CA SER A 60 -21.46 14.58 6.51
C SER A 60 -20.04 15.03 6.87
N MET A 61 -19.26 15.41 5.86
CA MET A 61 -17.87 15.79 6.00
C MET A 61 -17.72 17.15 6.69
N CYS A 62 -18.70 18.06 6.55
CA CYS A 62 -18.69 19.33 7.29
C CYS A 62 -18.77 19.12 8.81
N ILE A 63 -19.48 18.07 9.26
CA ILE A 63 -19.59 17.73 10.68
C ILE A 63 -18.40 16.85 11.12
N LEU A 64 -17.98 15.92 10.26
CA LEU A 64 -16.97 14.93 10.60
C LEU A 64 -15.53 15.49 10.52
N ALA A 65 -15.19 16.26 9.48
CA ALA A 65 -13.82 16.72 9.25
C ALA A 65 -13.21 17.51 10.42
N PRO A 66 -13.93 18.43 11.09
CA PRO A 66 -13.39 19.10 12.29
C PRO A 66 -12.99 18.09 13.38
N LYS A 67 -13.82 17.07 13.63
CA LYS A 67 -13.54 16.03 14.63
C LYS A 67 -12.38 15.12 14.25
N LEU A 68 -12.18 14.84 12.96
CA LEU A 68 -11.01 14.08 12.48
C LEU A 68 -9.71 14.83 12.79
N VAL A 69 -9.68 16.14 12.48
CA VAL A 69 -8.51 17.00 12.70
C VAL A 69 -8.24 17.20 14.18
N GLU A 70 -9.29 17.43 14.96
CA GLU A 70 -9.22 17.61 16.41
C GLU A 70 -8.68 16.35 17.08
N CYS A 71 -9.27 15.19 16.79
CA CYS A 71 -8.82 13.90 17.31
C CYS A 71 -7.37 13.60 16.93
N GLY A 72 -7.00 13.95 15.70
CA GLY A 72 -5.67 13.76 15.16
C GLY A 72 -4.56 14.63 15.74
N ARG A 73 -4.92 15.82 16.22
CA ARG A 73 -3.97 16.80 16.80
C ARG A 73 -4.01 16.82 18.33
N HIS A 74 -4.96 16.12 18.95
CA HIS A 74 -5.13 16.16 20.39
C HIS A 74 -3.93 15.51 21.12
N PRO A 75 -3.27 16.21 22.06
CA PRO A 75 -2.02 15.72 22.69
C PRO A 75 -2.21 14.43 23.50
N ASN A 76 -3.42 14.21 24.04
CA ASN A 76 -3.75 13.00 24.79
C ASN A 76 -4.28 11.85 23.92
N ILE A 77 -4.44 12.01 22.60
CA ILE A 77 -4.92 10.95 21.72
C ILE A 77 -3.76 10.44 20.86
N GLU A 78 -3.62 9.13 20.78
CA GLU A 78 -2.70 8.46 19.87
C GLU A 78 -3.51 7.60 18.89
N VAL A 79 -3.53 8.02 17.62
CA VAL A 79 -4.28 7.32 16.57
C VAL A 79 -3.39 6.23 15.96
N ILE A 80 -3.84 4.99 16.10
CA ILE A 80 -3.19 3.80 15.55
C ILE A 80 -4.03 3.30 14.37
N THR A 81 -3.66 3.72 13.16
CA THR A 81 -4.28 3.25 11.90
C THR A 81 -3.62 1.97 11.37
N CYS A 82 -4.29 1.31 10.43
CA CYS A 82 -3.88 0.00 9.90
C CYS A 82 -3.69 -1.04 11.04
N GLY A 83 -4.46 -0.92 12.12
CA GLY A 83 -4.27 -1.68 13.35
C GLY A 83 -5.48 -2.55 13.65
N GLU A 84 -5.24 -3.82 13.94
CA GLU A 84 -6.28 -4.77 14.34
C GLU A 84 -6.00 -5.35 15.72
N LEU A 85 -7.04 -5.44 16.53
CA LEU A 85 -6.99 -6.08 17.84
C LEU A 85 -6.87 -7.60 17.68
N LEU A 86 -5.88 -8.23 18.31
CA LEU A 86 -5.72 -9.68 18.34
C LEU A 86 -6.23 -10.31 19.63
N ALA A 87 -5.85 -9.74 20.78
CA ALA A 87 -6.18 -10.28 22.08
C ALA A 87 -6.22 -9.19 23.15
N VAL A 88 -7.12 -9.37 24.13
CA VAL A 88 -7.21 -8.57 25.35
C VAL A 88 -7.06 -9.54 26.52
N GLU A 89 -6.09 -9.27 27.38
CA GLU A 89 -5.80 -10.04 28.59
C GLU A 89 -5.88 -9.10 29.80
N GLY A 90 -6.24 -9.63 30.97
CA GLY A 90 -6.28 -8.87 32.23
C GLY A 90 -7.70 -8.56 32.71
N GLU A 91 -7.78 -7.62 33.66
CA GLU A 91 -9.01 -7.25 34.38
C GLU A 91 -9.26 -5.74 34.29
N ALA A 92 -10.43 -5.28 34.74
CA ALA A 92 -10.82 -3.87 34.68
C ALA A 92 -9.74 -2.97 35.31
N GLY A 93 -9.22 -2.02 34.52
CA GLY A 93 -8.16 -1.10 34.92
C GLY A 93 -6.72 -1.60 34.70
N LYS A 94 -6.52 -2.88 34.33
CA LYS A 94 -5.21 -3.49 34.04
C LYS A 94 -5.26 -4.37 32.80
N PHE A 95 -5.68 -3.80 31.69
CA PHE A 95 -5.68 -4.51 30.41
C PHE A 95 -4.29 -4.53 29.76
N ARG A 96 -3.91 -5.69 29.23
CA ARG A 96 -2.81 -5.84 28.27
C ARG A 96 -3.41 -6.22 26.94
N VAL A 97 -3.07 -5.47 25.90
CA VAL A 97 -3.68 -5.61 24.58
C VAL A 97 -2.60 -5.92 23.54
N LYS A 98 -2.87 -6.92 22.69
CA LYS A 98 -2.03 -7.26 21.53
C LYS A 98 -2.67 -6.69 20.27
N ILE A 99 -1.94 -5.84 19.56
CA ILE A 99 -2.39 -5.18 18.33
C ILE A 99 -1.49 -5.61 17.17
N ARG A 100 -2.10 -6.05 16.06
CA ARG A 100 -1.41 -6.27 14.79
C ARG A 100 -1.42 -4.98 13.99
N LYS A 101 -0.25 -4.39 13.77
CA LYS A 101 -0.10 -3.21 12.89
C LYS A 101 0.31 -3.67 11.50
N GLN A 102 -0.59 -3.51 10.54
CA GLN A 102 -0.30 -3.79 9.14
C GLN A 102 0.63 -2.70 8.59
N PRO A 103 1.67 -3.08 7.82
CA PRO A 103 2.57 -2.11 7.22
C PRO A 103 1.82 -1.27 6.18
N ARG A 104 1.97 0.05 6.28
CA ARG A 104 1.45 1.01 5.29
C ARG A 104 2.28 1.02 4.00
N TYR A 105 3.52 0.53 4.08
CA TYR A 105 4.58 0.61 3.05
C TYR A 105 4.92 2.05 2.60
N VAL A 106 4.45 3.05 3.34
CA VAL A 106 4.76 4.46 3.16
C VAL A 106 5.16 4.99 4.54
N ASP A 107 6.28 5.70 4.58
CA ASP A 107 6.75 6.34 5.81
C ASP A 107 5.84 7.52 6.16
N THR A 108 5.11 7.39 7.28
CA THR A 108 4.16 8.40 7.74
C THR A 108 4.81 9.72 8.12
N GLN A 109 6.11 9.73 8.46
CA GLN A 109 6.83 10.96 8.81
C GLN A 109 7.32 11.72 7.58
N LYS A 110 7.51 11.04 6.45
CA LYS A 110 8.02 11.63 5.20
C LYS A 110 6.93 11.92 4.17
N CYS A 111 5.79 11.23 4.25
CA CYS A 111 4.70 11.42 3.31
C CYS A 111 4.06 12.81 3.49
N THR A 112 4.02 13.58 2.42
CA THR A 112 3.38 14.91 2.37
C THR A 112 1.89 14.84 2.02
N GLY A 113 1.42 13.69 1.52
CA GLY A 113 0.04 13.53 1.06
C GLY A 113 -0.29 14.23 -0.27
N CYS A 114 0.71 14.54 -1.10
CA CYS A 114 0.51 15.28 -2.37
C CYS A 114 -0.30 14.52 -3.44
N GLY A 115 -0.15 13.20 -3.53
CA GLY A 115 -0.92 12.35 -4.45
C GLY A 115 -0.27 12.02 -5.79
N GLU A 116 0.90 12.59 -6.11
CA GLU A 116 1.66 12.29 -7.34
C GLU A 116 1.90 10.79 -7.55
N CYS A 117 2.14 10.06 -6.46
CA CYS A 117 2.34 8.61 -6.49
C CYS A 117 1.12 7.83 -7.01
N ALA A 118 -0.10 8.32 -6.79
CA ALA A 118 -1.32 7.67 -7.31
C ALA A 118 -1.49 7.96 -8.81
N GLU A 119 -1.11 9.15 -9.28
CA GLU A 119 -1.21 9.52 -10.70
C GLU A 119 -0.33 8.62 -11.58
N VAL A 120 0.88 8.31 -11.12
CA VAL A 120 1.83 7.45 -11.86
C VAL A 120 1.56 5.95 -11.70
N CYS A 121 0.67 5.55 -10.77
CA CYS A 121 0.47 4.15 -10.43
C CYS A 121 -0.20 3.38 -11.57
N PRO A 122 0.44 2.32 -12.11
CA PRO A 122 -0.10 1.57 -13.24
C PRO A 122 -1.18 0.55 -12.84
N VAL A 123 -1.43 0.36 -11.55
CA VAL A 123 -2.32 -0.69 -11.04
C VAL A 123 -3.65 -0.08 -10.60
N GLU A 124 -4.74 -0.65 -11.11
CA GLU A 124 -6.11 -0.31 -10.74
C GLU A 124 -6.76 -1.45 -9.97
N VAL A 125 -7.51 -1.08 -8.93
CA VAL A 125 -8.19 -2.00 -8.00
C VAL A 125 -9.55 -1.41 -7.67
N SER A 126 -10.57 -2.24 -7.49
CA SER A 126 -11.89 -1.78 -7.05
C SER A 126 -11.79 -1.07 -5.69
N SER A 127 -12.44 0.10 -5.57
CA SER A 127 -12.39 0.93 -4.36
C SER A 127 -13.37 0.43 -3.31
N GLU A 128 -12.86 0.04 -2.13
CA GLU A 128 -13.68 -0.39 -1.00
C GLU A 128 -14.48 0.75 -0.40
N PHE A 129 -13.96 1.98 -0.45
CA PHE A 129 -14.65 3.18 0.01
C PHE A 129 -15.87 3.47 -0.87
N ASP A 130 -15.71 3.38 -2.19
CA ASP A 130 -16.78 3.62 -3.16
C ASP A 130 -17.69 2.39 -3.38
N GLN A 131 -17.63 1.39 -2.49
CA GLN A 131 -18.42 0.15 -2.57
C GLN A 131 -18.30 -0.58 -3.93
N GLY A 132 -17.13 -0.49 -4.54
CA GLY A 132 -16.81 -1.08 -5.84
C GLY A 132 -17.45 -0.39 -7.06
N LEU A 133 -18.07 0.78 -6.87
CA LEU A 133 -18.62 1.58 -7.97
C LEU A 133 -17.54 2.33 -8.76
N ALA A 134 -16.36 2.51 -8.15
CA ALA A 134 -15.21 3.15 -8.77
C ALA A 134 -13.94 2.31 -8.57
N ASN A 135 -12.94 2.58 -9.41
CA ASN A 135 -11.59 2.04 -9.24
C ASN A 135 -10.70 3.06 -8.54
N ARG A 136 -9.81 2.55 -7.69
CA ARG A 136 -8.68 3.26 -7.09
C ARG A 136 -7.37 2.68 -7.57
N LYS A 137 -6.27 3.35 -7.22
CA LYS A 137 -4.91 2.86 -7.47
C LYS A 137 -4.43 1.95 -6.34
N ALA A 138 -3.36 1.19 -6.58
CA ALA A 138 -2.75 0.34 -5.55
C ALA A 138 -2.13 1.17 -4.41
N ILE A 139 -1.53 2.32 -4.74
CA ILE A 139 -1.19 3.36 -3.76
C ILE A 139 -2.33 4.36 -3.69
N PHE A 140 -2.93 4.51 -2.51
CA PHE A 140 -4.16 5.29 -2.38
C PHE A 140 -4.28 5.94 -1.00
N ARG A 141 -5.20 6.90 -0.94
CA ARG A 141 -5.74 7.47 0.29
C ARG A 141 -7.25 7.23 0.26
N PRO A 142 -7.88 6.72 1.33
CA PRO A 142 -9.27 6.25 1.26
C PRO A 142 -10.28 7.30 0.77
N PHE A 143 -10.12 8.56 1.19
CA PHE A 143 -10.94 9.68 0.75
C PHE A 143 -10.18 11.01 0.88
N PRO A 144 -10.62 12.11 0.23
CA PRO A 144 -9.84 13.34 0.13
C PRO A 144 -9.59 14.10 1.44
N GLN A 145 -10.37 13.84 2.50
CA GLN A 145 -10.22 14.45 3.83
C GLN A 145 -9.74 13.43 4.87
N ALA A 146 -9.18 12.30 4.43
CA ALA A 146 -8.73 11.23 5.30
C ALA A 146 -7.69 11.69 6.33
N PHE A 147 -7.89 11.28 7.58
CA PHE A 147 -6.92 11.45 8.66
C PHE A 147 -6.40 10.09 9.12
N PRO A 148 -5.07 9.88 9.26
CA PRO A 148 -4.00 10.78 8.88
C PRO A 148 -3.95 10.98 7.35
N ASN A 149 -3.49 12.16 6.90
CA ASN A 149 -3.37 12.48 5.48
C ASN A 149 -2.13 11.81 4.85
N VAL A 150 -2.13 10.48 4.81
CA VAL A 150 -0.99 9.66 4.37
C VAL A 150 -1.47 8.58 3.43
N PHE A 151 -0.73 8.37 2.35
CA PHE A 151 -0.99 7.30 1.37
C PHE A 151 -0.62 5.92 1.91
N THR A 152 -1.25 4.89 1.37
CA THR A 152 -1.02 3.47 1.72
C THR A 152 -0.88 2.67 0.45
N ILE A 153 0.04 1.71 0.44
CA ILE A 153 0.13 0.74 -0.65
C ILE A 153 -0.62 -0.53 -0.23
N ASP A 154 -1.63 -0.90 -1.02
CA ASP A 154 -2.30 -2.18 -0.90
C ASP A 154 -1.41 -3.28 -1.50
N LYS A 155 -0.59 -3.89 -0.63
CA LYS A 155 0.28 -5.01 -1.01
C LYS A 155 -0.45 -6.34 -0.80
N LYS A 156 -0.96 -6.89 -1.89
CA LYS A 156 -1.44 -8.28 -1.93
C LYS A 156 -0.29 -9.27 -1.87
N GLU A 157 -0.63 -10.55 -1.72
CA GLU A 157 0.34 -11.65 -1.72
C GLU A 157 1.22 -11.65 -2.98
N ARG A 158 2.42 -12.23 -2.85
CA ARG A 158 3.31 -12.40 -4.00
C ARG A 158 2.62 -13.29 -5.03
N PRO A 159 2.49 -12.83 -6.29
CA PRO A 159 1.66 -13.53 -7.26
C PRO A 159 2.31 -14.85 -7.68
N PRO A 160 1.52 -15.90 -8.01
CA PRO A 160 2.05 -17.19 -8.42
C PRO A 160 3.02 -17.12 -9.60
N CYS A 161 2.83 -16.18 -10.52
CA CYS A 161 3.71 -15.98 -11.67
C CYS A 161 5.14 -15.54 -11.28
N VAL A 162 5.30 -14.76 -10.21
CA VAL A 162 6.62 -14.38 -9.68
C VAL A 162 7.24 -15.54 -8.91
N LEU A 163 6.44 -16.29 -8.14
CA LEU A 163 6.91 -17.45 -7.38
C LEU A 163 7.36 -18.61 -8.29
N ALA A 164 6.64 -18.84 -9.38
CA ALA A 164 6.95 -19.90 -10.35
C ALA A 164 8.11 -19.54 -11.29
N CYS A 165 8.49 -18.26 -11.38
CA CYS A 165 9.58 -17.85 -12.27
C CYS A 165 10.93 -18.09 -11.60
N PRO A 166 11.85 -18.90 -12.18
CA PRO A 166 13.18 -19.12 -11.62
C PRO A 166 14.01 -17.83 -11.48
N ALA A 167 13.77 -16.85 -12.35
CA ALA A 167 14.42 -15.54 -12.32
C ALA A 167 13.77 -14.55 -11.34
N GLY A 168 12.64 -14.90 -10.70
CA GLY A 168 11.92 -14.01 -9.78
C GLY A 168 11.40 -12.71 -10.40
N THR A 169 11.28 -12.67 -11.74
CA THR A 169 10.92 -11.46 -12.50
C THR A 169 9.53 -10.92 -12.14
N ASN A 170 9.36 -9.60 -12.13
CA ASN A 170 8.10 -8.95 -11.78
C ASN A 170 7.07 -8.99 -12.94
N VAL A 171 6.47 -10.16 -13.14
CA VAL A 171 5.48 -10.40 -14.20
C VAL A 171 4.29 -9.46 -14.14
N GLN A 172 3.70 -9.26 -12.96
CA GLN A 172 2.55 -8.37 -12.81
C GLN A 172 2.89 -6.93 -13.22
N GLY A 173 4.07 -6.43 -12.81
CA GLY A 173 4.50 -5.07 -13.10
C GLY A 173 4.65 -4.82 -14.59
N TYR A 174 5.42 -5.65 -15.31
CA TYR A 174 5.62 -5.38 -16.73
C TYR A 174 4.36 -5.65 -17.56
N VAL A 175 3.50 -6.61 -17.18
CA VAL A 175 2.21 -6.82 -17.85
C VAL A 175 1.30 -5.59 -17.69
N ALA A 176 1.25 -4.98 -16.50
CA ALA A 176 0.49 -3.76 -16.26
C ALA A 176 1.05 -2.58 -17.08
N LEU A 177 2.37 -2.42 -17.15
CA LEU A 177 3.01 -1.38 -17.97
C LEU A 177 2.73 -1.57 -19.47
N ILE A 178 2.77 -2.82 -19.96
CA ILE A 178 2.41 -3.17 -21.35
C ILE A 178 0.95 -2.80 -21.64
N ALA A 179 0.02 -3.11 -20.73
CA ALA A 179 -1.39 -2.78 -20.89
C ALA A 179 -1.62 -1.26 -21.03
N GLN A 180 -0.73 -0.45 -20.44
CA GLN A 180 -0.73 1.01 -20.53
C GLN A 180 0.11 1.56 -21.69
N ARG A 181 0.63 0.68 -22.57
CA ARG A 181 1.53 1.03 -23.69
C ARG A 181 2.86 1.67 -23.25
N LYS A 182 3.27 1.48 -22.00
CA LYS A 182 4.54 1.95 -21.44
C LYS A 182 5.64 0.92 -21.69
N TYR A 183 5.98 0.69 -22.95
CA TYR A 183 6.84 -0.43 -23.34
C TYR A 183 8.29 -0.28 -22.87
N GLN A 184 8.83 0.95 -22.87
CA GLN A 184 10.18 1.24 -22.38
C GLN A 184 10.31 0.92 -20.88
N GLU A 185 9.38 1.41 -20.06
CA GLU A 185 9.31 1.12 -18.62
C GLU A 185 9.15 -0.39 -18.37
N ALA A 186 8.33 -1.06 -19.18
CA ALA A 186 8.15 -2.51 -19.08
C ALA A 186 9.45 -3.27 -19.38
N LEU A 187 10.21 -2.87 -20.40
CA LEU A 187 11.49 -3.50 -20.74
C LEU A 187 12.53 -3.25 -19.63
N ALA A 188 12.61 -2.02 -19.13
CA ALA A 188 13.50 -1.66 -18.04
C ALA A 188 13.22 -2.51 -16.77
N LEU A 189 11.95 -2.67 -16.41
CA LEU A 189 11.54 -3.52 -15.28
C LEU A 189 11.91 -4.99 -15.49
N ILE A 190 11.82 -5.52 -16.72
CA ILE A 190 12.27 -6.89 -17.02
C ILE A 190 13.80 -6.97 -16.86
N ARG A 191 14.53 -5.96 -17.33
CA ARG A 191 16.01 -5.88 -17.28
C ARG A 191 16.58 -5.84 -15.86
N GLU A 192 15.81 -5.42 -14.85
CA GLU A 192 16.23 -5.50 -13.44
C GLU A 192 16.59 -6.94 -13.00
N THR A 193 15.95 -7.94 -13.59
CA THR A 193 16.14 -9.36 -13.22
C THR A 193 16.67 -10.21 -14.37
N ILE A 194 16.43 -9.79 -15.61
CA ILE A 194 16.76 -10.57 -16.81
C ILE A 194 17.65 -9.73 -17.74
N PRO A 195 18.96 -10.04 -17.84
CA PRO A 195 19.89 -9.22 -18.63
C PRO A 195 19.64 -9.30 -20.14
N LEU A 196 19.10 -10.42 -20.62
CA LEU A 196 18.81 -10.66 -22.05
C LEU A 196 17.31 -10.97 -22.27
N PRO A 197 16.40 -9.98 -22.13
CA PRO A 197 14.96 -10.20 -22.25
C PRO A 197 14.55 -10.80 -23.60
N GLY A 198 15.19 -10.39 -24.70
CA GLY A 198 14.89 -10.89 -26.05
C GLY A 198 15.22 -12.36 -26.26
N VAL A 199 16.34 -12.84 -25.71
CA VAL A 199 16.71 -14.26 -25.72
C VAL A 199 15.76 -15.04 -24.82
N ILE A 200 15.57 -14.59 -23.58
CA ILE A 200 14.69 -15.27 -22.62
C ILE A 200 13.24 -15.32 -23.13
N GLY A 201 12.72 -14.28 -23.80
CA GLY A 201 11.40 -14.33 -24.43
C GLY A 201 11.24 -15.46 -25.47
N ARG A 202 12.33 -15.91 -26.08
CA ARG A 202 12.35 -17.00 -27.07
C ARG A 202 12.55 -18.37 -26.44
N ILE A 203 13.40 -18.51 -25.42
CA ILE A 203 13.74 -19.81 -24.82
C ILE A 203 13.00 -20.11 -23.50
N CYS A 204 12.21 -19.18 -22.96
CA CYS A 204 11.52 -19.34 -21.68
C CYS A 204 10.56 -20.54 -21.71
N PRO A 205 10.65 -21.49 -20.75
CA PRO A 205 9.71 -22.61 -20.61
C PRO A 205 8.39 -22.22 -19.92
N HIS A 206 8.21 -20.92 -19.62
CA HIS A 206 6.97 -20.30 -19.13
C HIS A 206 6.22 -21.03 -17.99
N PRO A 207 6.90 -21.48 -16.91
CA PRO A 207 6.23 -22.13 -15.77
C PRO A 207 5.23 -21.21 -15.06
N CYS A 208 5.40 -19.90 -15.19
CA CYS A 208 4.49 -18.89 -14.66
C CYS A 208 3.11 -18.89 -15.35
N GLU A 209 3.00 -19.32 -16.61
CA GLU A 209 1.72 -19.41 -17.32
C GLU A 209 0.91 -20.59 -16.81
N ALA A 210 1.55 -21.72 -16.50
CA ALA A 210 0.90 -22.91 -15.93
C ALA A 210 0.28 -22.65 -14.54
N GLN A 211 0.79 -21.66 -13.80
CA GLN A 211 0.30 -21.28 -12.47
C GLN A 211 -0.53 -19.98 -12.49
N CYS A 212 -0.92 -19.51 -13.67
CA CYS A 212 -1.61 -18.23 -13.81
C CYS A 212 -3.04 -18.28 -13.24
N ARG A 213 -3.36 -17.42 -12.26
CA ARG A 213 -4.71 -17.34 -11.68
C ARG A 213 -5.80 -17.01 -12.70
N ARG A 214 -5.47 -16.32 -13.80
CA ARG A 214 -6.42 -15.98 -14.86
C ARG A 214 -6.98 -17.24 -15.54
N GLY A 215 -6.15 -18.29 -15.64
CA GLY A 215 -6.58 -19.60 -16.16
C GLY A 215 -7.63 -20.32 -15.30
N PHE A 216 -7.94 -19.85 -14.10
CA PHE A 216 -9.10 -20.34 -13.33
C PHE A 216 -10.43 -19.76 -13.82
N LEU A 217 -10.40 -18.66 -14.58
CA LEU A 217 -11.58 -18.02 -15.16
C LEU A 217 -11.70 -18.37 -16.65
N ASP A 218 -10.62 -18.16 -17.40
CA ASP A 218 -10.53 -18.43 -18.84
C ASP A 218 -9.17 -19.03 -19.20
N GLU A 219 -8.26 -18.26 -19.82
CA GLU A 219 -6.96 -18.74 -20.28
C GLU A 219 -5.80 -18.01 -19.58
N PRO A 220 -4.65 -18.67 -19.38
CA PRO A 220 -3.46 -18.01 -18.87
C PRO A 220 -3.05 -16.81 -19.73
N VAL A 221 -2.55 -15.77 -19.07
CA VAL A 221 -1.90 -14.66 -19.78
C VAL A 221 -0.65 -15.19 -20.48
N SER A 222 -0.46 -14.87 -21.76
CA SER A 222 0.72 -15.23 -22.57
C SER A 222 1.97 -14.43 -22.17
N ILE A 223 2.42 -14.62 -20.93
CA ILE A 223 3.51 -13.90 -20.26
C ILE A 223 4.82 -13.94 -21.05
N ARG A 224 5.19 -15.10 -21.63
CA ARG A 224 6.38 -15.25 -22.48
C ARG A 224 6.24 -14.43 -23.75
N ALA A 225 5.08 -14.47 -24.41
CA ALA A 225 4.83 -13.74 -25.64
C ALA A 225 4.89 -12.23 -25.40
N LEU A 226 4.32 -11.75 -24.29
CA LEU A 226 4.39 -10.34 -23.89
C LEU A 226 5.83 -9.88 -23.62
N LYS A 227 6.62 -10.72 -22.92
CA LYS A 227 8.05 -10.46 -22.69
C LYS A 227 8.83 -10.35 -24.00
N ARG A 228 8.59 -11.29 -24.93
CA ARG A 228 9.21 -11.28 -26.26
C ARG A 228 8.78 -10.04 -27.04
N PHE A 229 7.49 -9.73 -27.06
CA PHE A 229 6.94 -8.57 -27.76
C PHE A 229 7.62 -7.28 -27.33
N VAL A 230 7.71 -7.01 -26.02
CA VAL A 230 8.36 -5.78 -25.53
C VAL A 230 9.84 -5.72 -25.91
N ALA A 231 10.55 -6.84 -25.80
CA ALA A 231 11.96 -6.91 -26.15
C ALA A 231 12.22 -6.73 -27.66
N ASP A 232 11.27 -7.14 -28.50
CA ASP A 232 11.35 -6.99 -29.95
C ASP A 232 10.83 -5.60 -30.42
N PHE A 233 9.91 -4.97 -29.66
CA PHE A 233 9.25 -3.71 -30.04
C PHE A 233 10.05 -2.47 -29.64
N VAL A 234 10.75 -2.50 -28.50
CA VAL A 234 11.53 -1.37 -28.02
C VAL A 234 12.91 -1.41 -28.67
N GLU A 235 13.10 -0.58 -29.69
CA GLU A 235 14.37 -0.38 -30.40
C GLU A 235 15.33 0.55 -29.61
N GLU A 236 15.56 0.24 -28.34
CA GLU A 236 16.39 1.09 -27.47
C GLU A 236 17.54 0.28 -26.85
N GLU A 237 18.76 0.74 -27.15
CA GLU A 237 19.96 0.30 -26.44
C GLU A 237 19.83 0.77 -24.98
N PRO A 238 19.93 -0.16 -23.99
CA PRO A 238 19.91 0.25 -22.60
C PRO A 238 21.04 1.26 -22.37
N PRO A 239 20.82 2.32 -21.57
CA PRO A 239 21.92 3.15 -21.13
C PRO A 239 22.97 2.24 -20.48
N LEU A 240 24.23 2.41 -20.87
CA LEU A 240 25.33 1.69 -20.23
C LEU A 240 25.26 1.97 -18.72
N PRO A 241 25.36 0.94 -17.86
CA PRO A 241 25.31 1.15 -16.43
C PRO A 241 26.43 2.12 -16.02
N GLU A 242 26.13 3.06 -15.12
CA GLU A 242 27.17 3.89 -14.52
C GLU A 242 28.15 2.98 -13.77
N ILE A 243 29.44 3.11 -14.11
CA ILE A 243 30.50 2.29 -13.54
C ILE A 243 31.15 3.09 -12.42
N GLU A 244 30.98 2.65 -11.18
CA GLU A 244 31.85 3.08 -10.09
C GLU A 244 33.20 2.39 -10.23
N LEU A 245 34.25 3.18 -10.49
CA LEU A 245 35.61 2.68 -10.55
C LEU A 245 36.02 2.19 -9.16
N ARG A 246 36.36 0.90 -9.09
CA ARG A 246 36.95 0.28 -7.91
C ARG A 246 38.47 0.32 -8.02
N GLU A 247 39.17 0.38 -6.89
CA GLU A 247 40.65 0.40 -6.87
C GLU A 247 41.25 -0.94 -7.31
N GLU A 248 40.49 -2.03 -7.12
CA GLU A 248 40.87 -3.38 -7.51
C GLU A 248 40.88 -3.55 -9.03
N ARG A 249 41.94 -4.18 -9.55
CA ARG A 249 42.07 -4.51 -10.97
C ARG A 249 41.57 -5.94 -11.21
N VAL A 250 40.64 -6.09 -12.14
CA VAL A 250 40.14 -7.40 -12.60
C VAL A 250 40.68 -7.65 -14.01
N ALA A 251 41.21 -8.85 -14.25
CA ALA A 251 41.59 -9.32 -15.58
C ALA A 251 40.62 -10.43 -16.03
N ILE A 252 40.09 -10.31 -17.25
CA ILE A 252 39.29 -11.36 -17.88
C ILE A 252 40.25 -12.25 -18.69
N VAL A 253 40.25 -13.56 -18.43
CA VAL A 253 41.11 -14.53 -19.13
C VAL A 253 40.22 -15.49 -19.93
N GLY A 254 40.29 -15.36 -21.26
CA GLY A 254 39.48 -16.11 -22.22
C GLY A 254 38.46 -15.23 -22.95
N SER A 255 38.15 -15.57 -24.20
CA SER A 255 37.24 -14.83 -25.08
C SER A 255 36.06 -15.67 -25.58
N GLY A 256 35.82 -16.83 -24.96
CA GLY A 256 34.74 -17.74 -25.32
C GLY A 256 33.40 -17.31 -24.69
N PRO A 257 32.26 -17.87 -25.16
CA PRO A 257 30.92 -17.53 -24.65
C PRO A 257 30.65 -17.95 -23.20
N ALA A 258 31.63 -18.59 -22.54
CA ALA A 258 31.59 -19.00 -21.14
C ALA A 258 32.52 -18.18 -20.23
N GLY A 259 33.23 -17.19 -20.79
CA GLY A 259 34.22 -16.35 -20.09
C GLY A 259 33.76 -14.91 -19.91
#